data_AF-A0A8I1JHU5-F1
#
_entry.id   AF-A0A8I1JHU5-F1
#
_cell.length_a   1.000
_cell.length_b   1.000
_cell.length_c   1.000
_cell.angle_alpha   90.00
_cell.angle_beta   90.00
_cell.angle_gamma   90.00
#
_symmetry.space_group_name_H-M   'P 1'
#
loop_
_entity.id
_entity.type
_entity.pdbx_description
1 polymer ?
#
loop_
_entity_poly.entity_id
_entity_poly.type
_entity_poly.pdbx_seq_one_letter_code
_entity_poly.pdbx_strand_id
1 'polypeptide(L)'
;MALSVEQKQKLVKSYGFELLARDQGINAGFPGSLMLKDPNSNDPDEWCIVGDSQEDLLDEAIDFHDMSYYMHGDWEHIFDGKAGQRVCRIVLDTVEQSIITADVQIDWKWRKLGTDDLADLLESLNDNDIWSDLDMQEGMERSNELPDWV
;
A
#
# COMPACT_ATOMS: atom_id res chain seq x y z
N MET A 1 5.69 6.30 -11.56
CA MET A 1 4.83 7.50 -11.67
C MET A 1 4.88 8.17 -10.30
N ALA A 2 5.04 9.49 -10.20
CA ALA A 2 5.07 10.14 -8.89
C ALA A 2 3.66 10.18 -8.28
N LEU A 3 3.53 9.82 -7.00
CA LEU A 3 2.26 9.89 -6.26
C LEU A 3 1.83 11.35 -6.08
N SER A 4 0.53 11.62 -6.10
CA SER A 4 -0.02 12.91 -5.67
C SER A 4 0.06 13.08 -4.15
N VAL A 5 -0.04 14.33 -3.66
CA VAL A 5 -0.03 14.62 -2.20
C VAL A 5 -1.12 13.83 -1.45
N GLU A 6 -2.31 13.71 -2.02
CA GLU A 6 -3.41 12.93 -1.42
C GLU A 6 -3.07 11.44 -1.32
N GLN A 7 -2.46 10.89 -2.37
CA GLN A 7 -2.00 9.51 -2.40
C GLN A 7 -0.89 9.24 -1.38
N LYS A 8 0.09 10.13 -1.30
CA LYS A 8 1.14 10.04 -0.28
C LYS A 8 0.56 10.06 1.13
N GLN A 9 -0.44 10.91 1.38
CA GLN A 9 -1.10 11.00 2.69
C GLN A 9 -1.89 9.73 3.04
N LYS A 10 -2.60 9.13 2.07
CA LYS A 10 -3.26 7.82 2.25
C LYS A 10 -2.25 6.72 2.59
N LEU A 11 -1.13 6.67 1.86
CA LEU A 11 -0.07 5.69 2.07
C LEU A 11 0.53 5.82 3.48
N VAL A 12 1.00 7.02 3.84
CA VAL A 12 1.57 7.29 5.18
C VAL A 12 0.60 6.86 6.29
N LYS A 13 -0.71 7.11 6.10
CA LYS A 13 -1.74 6.69 7.03
C LYS A 13 -1.92 5.17 7.12
N SER A 14 -1.78 4.43 6.03
CA SER A 14 -1.83 2.97 6.08
C SER A 14 -0.67 2.35 6.85
N TYR A 15 0.45 3.07 6.98
CA TYR A 15 1.59 2.69 7.82
C TYR A 15 1.48 3.21 9.27
N GLY A 16 0.33 3.80 9.64
CA GLY A 16 0.06 4.22 11.02
C GLY A 16 0.53 5.64 11.37
N PHE A 17 0.98 6.42 10.38
CA PHE A 17 1.42 7.79 10.61
C PHE A 17 0.37 8.81 10.15
N GLU A 18 0.29 9.96 10.82
CA GLU A 18 -0.62 11.04 10.45
C GLU A 18 0.10 12.38 10.36
N LEU A 19 -0.19 13.12 9.30
CA LEU A 19 0.24 14.51 9.14
C LEU A 19 -0.69 15.44 9.92
N LEU A 20 -0.12 16.18 10.87
CA LEU A 20 -0.83 17.02 11.81
C LEU A 20 -0.20 18.42 11.90
N ALA A 21 -0.97 19.39 12.41
CA ALA A 21 -0.40 20.65 12.88
C ALA A 21 0.52 20.37 14.06
N ARG A 22 1.71 20.98 14.06
CA ARG A 22 2.75 20.67 15.04
C ARG A 22 2.36 21.08 16.46
N ASP A 23 2.53 20.15 17.40
CA ASP A 23 2.61 20.44 18.82
C ASP A 23 4.04 20.92 19.17
N GLN A 24 4.19 22.15 19.64
CA GLN A 24 5.49 22.70 20.01
C GLN A 24 6.13 22.03 21.24
N GLY A 25 5.36 21.22 21.99
CA GLY A 25 5.89 20.39 23.07
C GLY A 25 6.69 19.18 22.61
N ILE A 26 6.49 18.72 21.37
CA ILE A 26 7.15 17.53 20.80
C ILE A 26 8.29 17.97 19.89
N ASN A 27 9.47 17.36 20.06
CA ASN A 27 10.67 17.66 19.25
C ASN A 27 10.96 19.16 19.12
N ALA A 28 10.89 19.89 20.24
CA ALA A 28 10.99 21.36 20.29
C ALA A 28 12.28 21.94 19.68
N GLY A 29 13.34 21.14 19.51
CA GLY A 29 14.62 21.55 18.91
C GLY A 29 14.59 21.75 17.40
N PHE A 30 13.56 21.28 16.71
CA PHE A 30 13.45 21.38 15.26
C PHE A 30 12.53 22.55 14.84
N PRO A 31 12.76 23.23 13.71
CA PRO A 31 11.82 24.22 13.17
C PRO A 31 10.67 23.55 12.39
N GLY A 32 9.55 24.26 12.19
CA GLY A 32 8.43 23.78 11.36
C GLY A 32 7.06 23.96 12.01
N SER A 33 6.01 23.95 11.19
CA SER A 33 4.60 24.12 11.55
C SER A 33 3.75 22.85 11.42
N LEU A 34 4.27 21.83 10.74
CA LEU A 34 3.66 20.53 10.54
C LEU A 34 4.50 19.42 11.18
N MET A 35 3.86 18.30 11.51
CA MET A 35 4.51 17.10 12.02
C MET A 35 3.84 15.83 11.47
N LEU A 36 4.63 14.79 11.26
CA LEU A 36 4.17 13.45 10.88
C LEU A 36 4.58 12.47 11.99
N LYS A 37 3.60 11.84 12.66
CA LYS A 37 3.80 10.97 13.83
C LYS A 37 2.73 9.89 13.94
N ASP A 38 2.91 8.90 14.81
CA ASP A 38 1.81 8.00 15.22
C ASP A 38 0.81 8.82 16.07
N PRO A 39 -0.47 8.95 15.64
CA PRO A 39 -1.46 9.73 16.38
C PRO A 39 -1.83 9.12 17.74
N ASN A 40 -1.56 7.84 17.98
CA ASN A 40 -1.91 7.13 19.22
C ASN A 40 -0.82 7.21 20.29
N SER A 41 0.37 7.64 19.90
CA SER A 41 1.49 7.80 20.81
C SER A 41 1.46 9.17 21.49
N ASN A 42 1.72 9.16 22.79
CA ASN A 42 1.80 10.35 23.64
C ASN A 42 3.23 10.58 24.15
N ASP A 43 4.22 9.90 23.55
CA ASP A 43 5.61 10.05 23.94
C ASP A 43 6.15 11.39 23.40
N PRO A 44 6.60 12.34 24.25
CA PRO A 44 7.17 13.60 23.80
C PRO A 44 8.50 13.44 23.06
N ASP A 45 9.19 12.31 23.25
CA ASP A 45 10.42 11.93 22.56
C ASP A 45 10.13 10.99 21.37
N GLU A 46 8.87 10.86 20.98
CA GLU A 46 8.47 10.10 19.80
C GLU A 46 9.21 10.57 18.55
N TRP A 47 9.62 9.60 17.75
CA TRP A 47 10.11 9.83 16.40
C TRP A 47 9.00 10.44 15.53
N CYS A 48 9.19 11.70 15.15
CA CYS A 48 8.34 12.38 14.19
C CYS A 48 9.18 13.17 13.20
N ILE A 49 8.64 13.39 12.01
CA ILE A 49 9.24 14.24 10.98
C ILE A 49 8.55 15.60 11.05
N VAL A 50 9.30 16.69 11.10
CA VAL A 50 8.76 18.05 11.25
C VAL A 50 9.28 18.99 10.19
N GLY A 51 8.40 19.89 9.74
CA GLY A 51 8.68 20.76 8.59
C GLY A 51 7.55 21.75 8.32
N ASP A 52 7.67 22.49 7.22
CA ASP A 52 6.69 23.50 6.81
C ASP A 52 5.95 23.13 5.51
N SER A 53 6.47 22.15 4.76
CA SER A 53 5.91 21.69 3.50
C SER A 53 5.25 20.33 3.71
N GLN A 54 3.95 20.25 3.44
CA GLN A 54 3.21 18.99 3.49
C GLN A 54 3.79 17.96 2.51
N GLU A 55 4.14 18.38 1.30
CA GLU A 55 4.65 17.48 0.27
C GLU A 55 6.03 16.92 0.66
N ASP A 56 6.94 17.78 1.11
CA ASP A 56 8.30 17.35 1.49
C ASP A 56 8.26 16.40 2.70
N LEU A 57 7.37 16.65 3.67
CA LEU A 57 7.20 15.77 4.83
C LEU A 57 6.70 14.38 4.45
N LEU A 58 5.75 14.32 3.51
CA LEU A 58 5.21 13.06 3.04
C LEU A 58 6.26 12.28 2.22
N ASP A 59 7.04 12.98 1.39
CA ASP A 59 8.15 12.36 0.64
C ASP A 59 9.24 11.84 1.59
N GLU A 60 9.63 12.64 2.57
CA GLU A 60 10.61 12.23 3.58
C GLU A 60 10.12 11.02 4.38
N ALA A 61 8.84 10.96 4.73
CA ALA A 61 8.26 9.79 5.40
C ALA A 61 8.30 8.53 4.53
N ILE A 62 7.93 8.66 3.25
CA ILE A 62 7.93 7.54 2.31
C ILE A 62 9.35 7.00 2.13
N ASP A 63 10.32 7.87 1.89
CA ASP A 63 11.72 7.50 1.69
C ASP A 63 12.35 6.93 2.95
N PHE A 64 12.11 7.55 4.11
CA PHE A 64 12.73 7.16 5.37
C PHE A 64 12.21 5.84 5.92
N HIS A 65 10.90 5.57 5.76
CA HIS A 65 10.26 4.34 6.23
C HIS A 65 10.20 3.24 5.17
N ASP A 66 10.84 3.44 4.00
CA ASP A 66 10.83 2.49 2.88
C ASP A 66 9.40 2.06 2.51
N MET A 67 8.48 3.04 2.51
CA MET A 67 7.06 2.77 2.25
C MET A 67 6.88 2.44 0.77
N SER A 68 6.31 1.26 0.52
CA SER A 68 5.99 0.80 -0.83
C SER A 68 4.51 0.91 -1.15
N TYR A 69 4.19 1.35 -2.37
CA TYR A 69 2.82 1.60 -2.85
C TYR A 69 2.27 0.58 -3.85
N TYR A 70 3.12 -0.31 -4.36
CA TYR A 70 2.67 -1.51 -5.06
C TYR A 70 2.89 -2.73 -4.21
N MET A 71 1.98 -3.69 -4.38
CA MET A 71 2.20 -5.05 -3.97
C MET A 71 1.95 -5.99 -5.12
N HIS A 72 2.84 -6.95 -5.34
CA HIS A 72 2.70 -7.89 -6.43
C HIS A 72 3.27 -9.25 -6.08
N GLY A 73 2.73 -10.28 -6.72
CA GLY A 73 3.16 -11.64 -6.43
C GLY A 73 2.22 -12.69 -6.98
N ASP A 74 2.53 -13.93 -6.65
CA ASP A 74 1.67 -15.07 -6.93
C ASP A 74 0.67 -15.24 -5.77
N TRP A 75 -0.60 -15.43 -6.11
CA TRP A 75 -1.69 -15.63 -5.17
C TRP A 75 -2.63 -16.73 -5.69
N GLU A 76 -2.98 -17.67 -4.83
CA GLU A 76 -3.91 -18.74 -5.19
C GLU A 76 -5.36 -18.34 -4.91
N HIS A 77 -6.20 -18.37 -5.95
CA HIS A 77 -7.60 -17.94 -5.85
C HIS A 77 -8.58 -18.97 -6.42
N ILE A 78 -9.77 -19.06 -5.83
CA ILE A 78 -10.87 -19.89 -6.34
C ILE A 78 -11.86 -18.94 -7.03
N PHE A 79 -11.92 -19.03 -8.35
CA PHE A 79 -12.84 -18.20 -9.13
C PHE A 79 -14.25 -18.77 -9.15
N ASP A 80 -15.22 -17.89 -8.97
CA ASP A 80 -16.63 -18.26 -9.04
C ASP A 80 -17.00 -18.89 -10.39
N GLY A 81 -17.77 -19.98 -10.32
CA GLY A 81 -18.18 -20.74 -11.50
C GLY A 81 -17.06 -21.53 -12.21
N LYS A 82 -15.84 -21.56 -11.66
CA LYS A 82 -14.72 -22.35 -12.20
C LYS A 82 -14.29 -23.43 -11.21
N ALA A 83 -14.07 -24.64 -11.71
CA ALA A 83 -13.59 -25.73 -10.88
C ALA A 83 -12.09 -25.54 -10.55
N GLY A 84 -11.78 -25.62 -9.25
CA GLY A 84 -10.41 -25.69 -8.72
C GLY A 84 -9.76 -24.34 -8.45
N GLN A 85 -8.85 -24.35 -7.47
CA GLN A 85 -7.96 -23.24 -7.13
C GLN A 85 -6.95 -23.01 -8.27
N ARG A 86 -6.61 -21.74 -8.54
CA ARG A 86 -5.70 -21.36 -9.62
C ARG A 86 -4.65 -20.38 -9.10
N VAL A 87 -3.43 -20.55 -9.59
CA VAL A 87 -2.37 -19.56 -9.37
C VAL A 87 -2.64 -18.34 -10.25
N CYS A 88 -2.73 -17.20 -9.59
CA CYS A 88 -2.81 -15.89 -10.20
C CYS A 88 -1.53 -15.14 -9.89
N ARG A 89 -1.07 -14.30 -10.82
CA ARG A 89 -0.11 -13.26 -10.49
C ARG A 89 -0.86 -11.94 -10.50
N ILE A 90 -0.71 -11.15 -9.45
CA ILE A 90 -1.50 -9.94 -9.22
C ILE A 90 -0.58 -8.76 -8.96
N VAL A 91 -0.99 -7.57 -9.39
CA VAL A 91 -0.43 -6.29 -8.96
C VAL A 91 -1.53 -5.45 -8.37
N LEU A 92 -1.31 -5.00 -7.14
CA LEU A 92 -2.20 -4.19 -6.34
C LEU A 92 -1.60 -2.79 -6.18
N ASP A 93 -2.47 -1.79 -6.27
CA ASP A 93 -2.22 -0.45 -5.77
C ASP A 93 -2.67 -0.42 -4.30
N THR A 94 -1.74 -0.34 -3.37
CA THR A 94 -2.06 -0.36 -1.93
C THR A 94 -2.59 0.99 -1.45
N VAL A 95 -2.42 2.05 -2.24
CA VAL A 95 -2.89 3.41 -1.91
C VAL A 95 -4.35 3.56 -2.29
N GLU A 96 -4.70 3.15 -3.50
CA GLU A 96 -6.08 3.18 -3.99
C GLU A 96 -6.87 1.92 -3.67
N GLN A 97 -6.24 0.92 -3.05
CA GLN A 97 -6.82 -0.39 -2.73
C GLN A 97 -7.52 -1.01 -3.96
N SER A 98 -6.76 -1.11 -5.05
CA SER A 98 -7.29 -1.57 -6.33
C SER A 98 -6.36 -2.55 -7.03
N ILE A 99 -6.90 -3.33 -7.96
CA ILE A 99 -6.13 -4.24 -8.81
C ILE A 99 -5.66 -3.47 -10.05
N ILE A 100 -4.35 -3.38 -10.26
CA ILE A 100 -3.78 -2.78 -11.47
C ILE A 100 -3.85 -3.78 -12.63
N THR A 101 -3.42 -5.01 -12.37
CA THR A 101 -3.49 -6.11 -13.33
C THR A 101 -3.44 -7.44 -12.61
N ALA A 102 -4.05 -8.46 -13.21
CA ALA A 102 -3.89 -9.84 -12.78
C ALA A 102 -3.94 -10.80 -13.98
N ASP A 103 -3.10 -11.82 -13.93
CA ASP A 103 -3.11 -12.92 -14.88
C ASP A 103 -3.32 -14.23 -14.13
N VAL A 104 -3.94 -15.20 -14.80
CA VAL A 104 -4.12 -16.57 -14.28
C VAL A 104 -3.33 -17.56 -15.11
N GLN A 105 -2.78 -18.58 -14.47
CA GLN A 105 -2.12 -19.67 -15.17
C GLN A 105 -3.15 -20.70 -15.68
N ILE A 106 -3.23 -20.89 -16.99
CA ILE A 106 -4.09 -21.88 -17.66
C ILE A 106 -3.26 -22.62 -18.71
N ASP A 107 -3.23 -23.96 -18.64
CA ASP A 107 -2.44 -24.81 -19.53
C ASP A 107 -0.96 -24.36 -19.59
N TRP A 108 -0.37 -24.05 -18.42
CA TRP A 108 1.01 -23.57 -18.28
C TRP A 108 1.31 -22.24 -18.96
N LYS A 109 0.27 -21.45 -19.27
CA LYS A 109 0.39 -20.12 -19.88
C LYS A 109 -0.33 -19.08 -19.05
N TRP A 110 0.33 -17.94 -18.84
CA TRP A 110 -0.29 -16.78 -18.23
C TRP A 110 -1.27 -16.12 -19.21
N ARG A 111 -2.46 -15.81 -18.71
CA ARG A 111 -3.48 -15.08 -19.46
C ARG A 111 -4.06 -13.98 -18.59
N LYS A 112 -4.20 -12.78 -19.15
CA LYS A 112 -4.92 -11.67 -18.52
C LYS A 112 -6.31 -12.12 -18.09
N LEU A 113 -6.69 -11.77 -16.87
CA LEU A 113 -8.03 -12.00 -16.38
C LEU A 113 -9.05 -11.11 -17.10
N GLY A 114 -10.25 -11.67 -17.28
CA GLY A 114 -11.40 -10.91 -17.77
C GLY A 114 -11.98 -10.04 -16.65
N THR A 115 -12.88 -9.12 -17.02
CA THR A 115 -13.53 -8.20 -16.07
C THR A 115 -14.24 -8.93 -14.93
N ASP A 116 -14.95 -10.02 -15.21
CA ASP A 116 -15.69 -10.77 -14.19
C ASP A 116 -14.75 -11.41 -13.16
N ASP A 117 -13.63 -11.97 -13.62
CA ASP A 117 -12.62 -12.59 -12.75
C ASP A 117 -11.88 -11.55 -11.90
N LEU A 118 -11.65 -10.35 -12.44
CA LEU A 118 -11.07 -9.24 -11.70
C LEU A 118 -12.03 -8.75 -10.61
N ALA A 119 -13.33 -8.72 -10.88
CA ALA A 119 -14.34 -8.36 -9.90
C ALA A 119 -14.39 -9.36 -8.74
N ASP A 120 -14.33 -10.66 -9.05
CA ASP A 120 -14.29 -11.76 -8.08
C ASP A 120 -13.03 -11.72 -7.19
N LEU A 121 -11.85 -11.41 -7.77
CA LEU A 121 -10.63 -11.17 -6.99
C LEU A 121 -10.76 -9.97 -6.07
N LEU A 122 -11.31 -8.85 -6.57
CA LEU A 122 -11.46 -7.64 -5.78
C LEU A 122 -12.45 -7.83 -4.63
N GLU A 123 -13.55 -8.56 -4.87
CA GLU A 123 -14.50 -8.97 -3.83
C GLU A 123 -13.79 -9.78 -2.74
N SER A 124 -12.95 -10.74 -3.13
CA SER A 124 -12.19 -11.58 -2.19
C SER A 124 -11.18 -10.80 -1.35
N LEU A 125 -10.52 -9.79 -1.93
CA LEU A 125 -9.62 -8.89 -1.20
C LEU A 125 -10.37 -8.07 -0.15
N ASN A 126 -11.57 -7.61 -0.48
CA ASN A 126 -12.38 -6.75 0.39
C ASN A 126 -13.08 -7.54 1.51
N ASP A 127 -13.65 -8.70 1.18
CA ASP A 127 -14.43 -9.50 2.14
C ASP A 127 -13.60 -10.09 3.27
N ASN A 128 -12.32 -10.38 2.99
CA ASN A 128 -11.41 -11.01 3.94
C ASN A 128 -10.48 -10.00 4.66
N ASP A 129 -10.67 -8.69 4.44
CA ASP A 129 -9.78 -7.63 4.94
C ASP A 129 -8.30 -7.89 4.64
N ILE A 130 -8.03 -8.56 3.51
CA ILE A 130 -6.69 -9.03 3.14
C ILE A 130 -5.73 -7.85 2.98
N TRP A 131 -6.23 -6.67 2.63
CA TRP A 131 -5.44 -5.44 2.52
C TRP A 131 -4.56 -5.17 3.75
N SER A 132 -5.00 -5.55 4.95
CA SER A 132 -4.24 -5.39 6.20
C SER A 132 -3.19 -6.47 6.43
N ASP A 133 -3.44 -7.69 5.94
CA ASP A 133 -2.59 -8.88 6.12
C ASP A 133 -1.81 -9.26 4.85
N LEU A 134 -1.80 -8.36 3.87
CA LEU A 134 -1.18 -8.57 2.57
C LEU A 134 0.30 -8.98 2.71
N ASP A 135 1.03 -8.35 3.63
CA ASP A 135 2.44 -8.65 3.94
C ASP A 135 2.69 -10.05 4.52
N MET A 136 1.63 -10.71 4.98
CA MET A 136 1.68 -12.07 5.50
C MET A 136 1.38 -13.12 4.42
N GLN A 137 0.97 -12.69 3.22
CA GLN A 137 0.68 -13.61 2.11
C GLN A 137 1.99 -14.09 1.49
N GLU A 138 2.17 -15.41 1.50
CA GLU A 138 3.33 -16.05 0.86
C GLU A 138 3.34 -15.74 -0.64
N GLY A 139 4.50 -15.33 -1.17
CA GLY A 139 4.67 -15.04 -2.59
C GLY A 139 4.31 -13.61 -3.01
N MET A 140 3.88 -12.77 -2.07
CA MET A 140 3.63 -11.35 -2.29
C MET A 140 4.82 -10.49 -1.83
N GLU A 141 5.15 -9.48 -2.63
CA GLU A 141 6.26 -8.56 -2.41
C GLU A 141 5.80 -7.12 -2.58
N ARG A 142 6.40 -6.21 -1.80
CA ARG A 142 6.19 -4.77 -1.89
C ARG A 142 7.23 -4.11 -2.77
N SER A 143 6.82 -3.12 -3.55
CA SER A 143 7.75 -2.33 -4.36
C SER A 143 7.20 -0.93 -4.71
N ASN A 144 8.10 -0.08 -5.17
CA ASN A 144 7.80 1.24 -5.74
C ASN A 144 7.73 1.22 -7.28
N GLU A 145 7.92 0.04 -7.89
CA GLU A 145 7.94 -0.14 -9.34
C GLU A 145 7.01 -1.27 -9.75
N LEU A 146 6.38 -1.16 -10.92
CA LEU A 146 5.61 -2.28 -11.45
C LEU A 146 6.58 -3.41 -11.82
N PRO A 147 6.22 -4.68 -11.59
CA PRO A 147 7.10 -5.79 -11.94
C PRO A 147 7.23 -5.93 -13.47
N ASP A 148 8.37 -6.47 -13.92
CA ASP A 148 8.78 -6.56 -15.34
C ASP A 148 7.76 -7.21 -16.29
N TRP A 149 6.83 -8.01 -15.74
CA TRP A 149 5.86 -8.77 -16.51
C TRP A 149 4.55 -8.03 -16.80
N VAL A 150 4.42 -6.78 -16.34
CA VAL A 150 3.25 -5.89 -16.53
C VAL A 150 3.28 -5.19 -17.89
#